data_AF-A0A1B9Y055-F1
#
_entry.id   AF-A0A1B9Y055-F1
#
_cell.length_a   1.000
_cell.length_b   1.000
_cell.length_c   1.000
_cell.angle_alpha   90.00
_cell.angle_beta   90.00
_cell.angle_gamma   90.00
#
_symmetry.space_group_name_H-M   'P 1'
#
loop_
_entity.id
_entity.type
_entity.pdbx_description
1 polymer ?
#
loop_
_entity_poly.entity_id
_entity_poly.type
_entity_poly.pdbx_seq_one_letter_code
_entity_poly.pdbx_strand_id
1 'polypeptide(L)'
;MIKKVRKNLDYIFLYLSLIIITSVIFYLFFNCKIIDGTDKILAALIPLLALIVGVFQILLNQINQKKNKLFELRYQELQNQITLLQKITNLISENMTNYSITNIHGLVSQLINLLNEFINFNRFQKEFLFKGITHKESAKKLKDILRKILERTDEFRKQIDDNNKNESPNIKLHKIKWHNDIKSYLKELDEKNITYDYLNELKSFLEVP
;
A
#
# COMPACT_ATOMS: atom_id res chain seq x y z
N MET A 1 -15.27 9.50 10.97
CA MET A 1 -16.10 10.71 10.79
C MET A 1 -15.30 12.00 10.97
N ILE A 2 -14.56 12.18 12.08
CA ILE A 2 -13.79 13.40 12.40
C ILE A 2 -12.73 13.79 11.33
N LYS A 3 -12.05 12.82 10.71
CA LYS A 3 -11.07 13.09 9.63
C LYS A 3 -11.69 13.51 8.29
N LYS A 4 -12.91 13.04 7.97
CA LYS A 4 -13.60 13.39 6.71
C LYS A 4 -14.10 14.85 6.76
N VAL A 5 -14.54 15.28 7.95
CA VAL A 5 -14.90 16.68 8.23
C VAL A 5 -13.68 17.61 8.12
N ARG A 6 -12.52 17.21 8.68
CA ARG A 6 -11.26 17.99 8.58
C ARG A 6 -10.77 18.21 7.15
N LYS A 7 -11.12 17.31 6.22
CA LYS A 7 -10.63 17.30 4.84
C LYS A 7 -11.41 18.24 3.93
N ASN A 8 -12.70 18.44 4.21
CA ASN A 8 -13.46 19.50 3.59
C ASN A 8 -13.11 20.86 4.20
N LEU A 9 -12.67 20.91 5.46
CA LEU A 9 -12.28 22.18 6.10
C LEU A 9 -11.12 22.88 5.37
N ASP A 10 -10.11 22.17 4.84
CA ASP A 10 -9.03 22.84 4.10
C ASP A 10 -9.53 23.51 2.81
N TYR A 11 -10.40 22.83 2.05
CA TYR A 11 -11.02 23.43 0.85
C TYR A 11 -12.01 24.53 1.23
N ILE A 12 -12.88 24.28 2.22
CA ILE A 12 -13.84 25.25 2.72
C ILE A 12 -13.10 26.51 3.17
N PHE A 13 -12.03 26.38 3.97
CA PHE A 13 -11.22 27.51 4.43
C PHE A 13 -10.55 28.24 3.27
N LEU A 14 -10.01 27.51 2.29
CA LEU A 14 -9.41 28.12 1.10
C LEU A 14 -10.44 28.95 0.31
N TYR A 15 -11.62 28.39 0.02
CA TYR A 15 -12.69 29.10 -0.68
C TYR A 15 -13.25 30.27 0.17
N LEU A 16 -13.39 30.09 1.48
CA LEU A 16 -13.84 31.17 2.38
C LEU A 16 -12.84 32.33 2.39
N SER A 17 -11.54 32.02 2.43
CA SER A 17 -10.47 33.02 2.38
C SER A 17 -10.48 33.79 1.06
N LEU A 18 -10.73 33.12 -0.06
CA LEU A 18 -10.86 33.76 -1.37
C LEU A 18 -12.04 34.74 -1.41
N ILE A 19 -13.19 34.33 -0.88
CA ILE A 19 -14.39 35.19 -0.80
C ILE A 19 -14.09 36.42 0.06
N ILE A 20 -13.53 36.23 1.26
CA ILE A 20 -13.19 37.32 2.19
C ILE A 20 -12.21 38.30 1.54
N ILE A 21 -11.10 37.80 0.96
CA ILE A 21 -10.07 38.65 0.34
C ILE A 21 -10.67 39.45 -0.82
N THR A 22 -11.47 38.80 -1.68
CA THR A 22 -12.11 39.46 -2.81
C THR A 22 -13.10 40.53 -2.34
N SER A 23 -13.91 40.23 -1.33
CA SER A 23 -14.85 41.19 -0.73
C SER A 23 -14.15 42.38 -0.09
N VAL A 24 -13.05 42.16 0.63
CA VAL A 24 -12.23 43.24 1.23
C VAL A 24 -11.65 44.15 0.16
N ILE A 25 -11.13 43.58 -0.92
CA ILE A 25 -10.58 44.36 -2.03
C ILE A 25 -11.66 45.20 -2.71
N PHE A 26 -12.80 44.61 -3.02
CA PHE A 26 -13.93 45.37 -3.58
C PHE A 26 -14.38 46.49 -2.63
N TYR A 27 -14.46 46.22 -1.33
CA TYR A 27 -14.80 47.22 -0.34
C TYR A 27 -13.80 48.39 -0.32
N LEU A 28 -12.50 48.09 -0.32
CA LEU A 28 -11.44 49.10 -0.29
C LEU A 28 -11.42 49.98 -1.55
N PHE A 29 -11.58 49.39 -2.73
CA PHE A 29 -11.55 50.15 -3.98
C PHE A 29 -12.82 50.97 -4.23
N PHE A 30 -14.01 50.44 -3.89
CA PHE A 30 -15.28 51.11 -4.19
C PHE A 30 -15.85 51.96 -3.03
N ASN A 31 -15.69 51.55 -1.77
CA ASN A 31 -16.22 52.31 -0.62
C ASN A 31 -15.17 53.24 -0.02
N CYS A 32 -13.93 52.78 0.16
CA CYS A 32 -12.86 53.61 0.72
C CYS A 32 -12.16 54.51 -0.30
N LYS A 33 -12.47 54.37 -1.60
CA LYS A 33 -11.93 55.18 -2.72
C LYS A 33 -10.42 55.43 -2.60
N ILE A 34 -9.65 54.35 -2.46
CA ILE A 34 -8.17 54.44 -2.38
C ILE A 34 -7.57 55.09 -3.64
N ILE A 35 -8.26 54.97 -4.78
CA ILE A 35 -7.86 55.57 -6.06
C ILE A 35 -9.07 56.29 -6.65
N ASP A 36 -8.88 57.54 -7.05
CA ASP A 36 -9.91 58.32 -7.75
C ASP A 36 -9.88 58.07 -9.26
N GLY A 37 -11.06 57.80 -9.82
CA GLY A 37 -11.29 57.52 -11.24
C GLY A 37 -11.52 56.04 -11.52
N THR A 38 -12.66 55.73 -12.14
CA THR A 38 -13.11 54.36 -12.46
C THR A 38 -12.07 53.59 -13.29
N ASP A 39 -11.42 54.26 -14.23
CA ASP A 39 -10.46 53.63 -15.13
C ASP A 39 -9.18 53.21 -14.40
N LYS A 40 -8.73 54.03 -13.43
CA LYS A 40 -7.58 53.72 -12.59
C LYS A 40 -7.88 52.62 -11.57
N ILE A 41 -9.11 52.59 -11.04
CA ILE A 41 -9.59 51.50 -10.19
C ILE A 41 -9.56 50.18 -10.97
N LEU A 42 -10.14 50.14 -12.17
CA LEU A 42 -10.14 48.94 -13.02
C LEU A 42 -8.73 48.48 -13.38
N ALA A 43 -7.85 49.42 -13.77
CA ALA A 43 -6.46 49.12 -14.12
C ALA A 43 -5.65 48.51 -12.96
N ALA A 44 -5.97 48.85 -11.71
CA ALA A 44 -5.35 48.27 -10.53
C ALA A 44 -6.01 46.95 -10.10
N LEU A 45 -7.33 46.85 -10.23
CA LEU A 45 -8.13 45.73 -9.73
C LEU A 45 -7.96 44.46 -10.57
N ILE A 46 -7.85 44.59 -11.89
CA ILE A 46 -7.62 43.45 -12.81
C ILE A 46 -6.34 42.67 -12.46
N PRO A 47 -5.14 43.29 -12.40
CA PRO A 47 -3.91 42.57 -12.07
C PRO A 47 -3.90 42.04 -10.64
N LEU A 48 -4.54 42.76 -9.69
CA LEU A 48 -4.65 42.31 -8.30
C LEU A 48 -5.51 41.03 -8.19
N LEU A 49 -6.67 41.00 -8.86
CA LEU A 49 -7.52 39.81 -8.94
C LEU A 49 -6.79 38.65 -9.64
N ALA A 50 -6.06 38.92 -10.72
CA ALA A 50 -5.27 37.90 -11.42
C ALA A 50 -4.23 37.27 -10.48
N LEU A 51 -3.55 38.07 -9.66
CA LEU A 51 -2.58 37.59 -8.67
C LEU A 51 -3.25 36.70 -7.62
N ILE A 52 -4.40 37.12 -7.09
CA ILE A 52 -5.16 36.35 -6.09
C ILE A 52 -5.60 34.99 -6.64
N VAL A 53 -6.11 34.98 -7.88
CA VAL A 53 -6.48 33.73 -8.57
C VAL A 53 -5.24 32.84 -8.77
N GLY A 54 -4.10 33.41 -9.15
CA GLY A 54 -2.85 32.66 -9.31
C GLY A 54 -2.38 32.01 -8.00
N VAL A 55 -2.35 32.76 -6.90
CA VAL A 55 -2.00 32.22 -5.56
C VAL A 55 -2.98 31.14 -5.13
N PHE A 56 -4.28 31.35 -5.36
CA PHE A 56 -5.32 30.37 -5.04
C PHE A 56 -5.14 29.06 -5.82
N GLN A 57 -4.83 29.13 -7.12
CA GLN A 57 -4.54 27.96 -7.95
C GLN A 57 -3.33 27.18 -7.45
N ILE A 58 -2.26 27.86 -7.02
CA ILE A 58 -1.07 27.22 -6.43
C ILE A 58 -1.44 26.45 -5.15
N LEU A 59 -2.20 27.08 -4.25
CA LEU A 59 -2.61 26.45 -3.00
C LEU A 59 -3.53 25.24 -3.23
N LEU A 60 -4.49 25.35 -4.15
CA LEU A 60 -5.32 24.22 -4.57
C LEU A 60 -4.46 23.07 -5.13
N ASN A 61 -3.49 23.41 -5.98
CA ASN A 61 -2.60 22.42 -6.57
C ASN A 61 -1.77 21.70 -5.49
N GLN A 62 -1.26 22.41 -4.48
CA GLN A 62 -0.54 21.79 -3.36
C GLN A 62 -1.42 20.80 -2.56
N ILE A 63 -2.68 21.16 -2.31
CA ILE A 63 -3.63 20.25 -1.62
C ILE A 63 -3.89 19.01 -2.48
N ASN A 64 -4.08 19.19 -3.78
CA ASN A 64 -4.32 18.09 -4.72
C ASN A 64 -3.08 17.20 -4.89
N GLN A 65 -1.89 17.77 -5.02
CA GLN A 65 -0.63 17.03 -5.12
C GLN A 65 -0.37 16.14 -3.91
N LYS A 66 -0.63 16.64 -2.69
CA LYS A 66 -0.49 15.83 -1.47
C LYS A 66 -1.41 14.61 -1.48
N LYS A 67 -2.64 14.77 -1.96
CA LYS A 67 -3.61 13.66 -2.10
C LYS A 67 -3.19 12.67 -3.18
N ASN A 68 -2.84 13.17 -4.37
CA ASN A 68 -2.43 12.35 -5.50
C ASN A 68 -1.18 11.54 -5.16
N LYS A 69 -0.18 12.18 -4.51
CA LYS A 69 1.03 11.50 -4.06
C LYS A 69 0.74 10.37 -3.06
N LEU A 70 -0.17 10.60 -2.11
CA LEU A 70 -0.56 9.55 -1.16
C LEU A 70 -1.27 8.38 -1.87
N PHE A 71 -2.16 8.68 -2.81
CA PHE A 71 -2.84 7.68 -3.63
C PHE A 71 -1.85 6.88 -4.47
N GLU A 72 -0.94 7.55 -5.18
CA GLU A 72 0.12 6.93 -6.00
C GLU A 72 1.01 6.01 -5.17
N LEU A 73 1.45 6.48 -3.99
CA LEU A 73 2.25 5.68 -3.07
C LEU A 73 1.51 4.42 -2.60
N ARG A 74 0.23 4.53 -2.24
CA ARG A 74 -0.58 3.36 -1.86
C ARG A 74 -0.82 2.43 -3.04
N TYR A 75 -1.06 2.96 -4.23
CA TYR A 75 -1.30 2.17 -5.43
C TYR A 75 -0.06 1.37 -5.83
N GLN A 76 1.10 2.03 -5.89
CA GLN A 76 2.38 1.38 -6.14
C GLN A 76 2.63 0.26 -5.14
N GLU A 77 2.30 0.52 -3.87
CA GLU A 77 2.55 -0.43 -2.80
C GLU A 77 1.58 -1.62 -2.79
N LEU A 78 0.33 -1.42 -3.23
CA LEU A 78 -0.59 -2.51 -3.55
C LEU A 78 -0.03 -3.38 -4.69
N GLN A 79 0.48 -2.78 -5.77
CA GLN A 79 1.08 -3.53 -6.87
C GLN A 79 2.31 -4.33 -6.43
N ASN A 80 3.13 -3.76 -5.55
CA ASN A 80 4.26 -4.47 -4.95
C ASN A 80 3.81 -5.71 -4.16
N GLN A 81 2.71 -5.61 -3.39
CA GLN A 81 2.15 -6.76 -2.68
C GLN A 81 1.61 -7.84 -3.60
N ILE A 82 0.87 -7.46 -4.65
CA ILE A 82 0.37 -8.40 -5.66
C ILE A 82 1.54 -9.14 -6.29
N THR A 83 2.57 -8.41 -6.72
CA THR A 83 3.77 -8.98 -7.33
C THR A 83 4.50 -9.92 -6.39
N LEU A 84 4.63 -9.56 -5.12
CA LEU A 84 5.31 -10.37 -4.13
C LEU A 84 4.56 -11.68 -3.83
N LEU A 85 3.23 -11.62 -3.71
CA LEU A 85 2.40 -12.81 -3.55
C LEU A 85 2.46 -13.71 -4.78
N GLN A 86 2.46 -13.14 -6.00
CA GLN A 86 2.67 -13.90 -7.23
C GLN A 86 4.03 -14.59 -7.27
N LYS A 87 5.11 -13.90 -6.86
CA LYS A 87 6.45 -14.50 -6.77
C LYS A 87 6.49 -15.68 -5.80
N ILE A 88 5.86 -15.55 -4.63
CA ILE A 88 5.76 -16.64 -3.65
C ILE A 88 5.00 -17.83 -4.26
N THR A 89 3.84 -17.57 -4.86
CA THR A 89 3.02 -18.63 -5.48
C THR A 89 3.75 -19.33 -6.62
N ASN A 90 4.41 -18.58 -7.51
CA ASN A 90 5.17 -19.13 -8.62
C ASN A 90 6.35 -19.96 -8.13
N LEU A 91 7.12 -19.45 -7.16
CA LEU A 91 8.24 -20.18 -6.57
C LEU A 91 7.78 -21.51 -5.96
N ILE A 92 6.64 -21.51 -5.25
CA ILE A 92 6.10 -22.75 -4.69
C ILE A 92 5.62 -23.68 -5.81
N SER A 93 4.90 -23.17 -6.81
CA SER A 93 4.34 -23.94 -7.93
C SER A 93 5.42 -24.61 -8.80
N GLU A 94 6.47 -23.89 -9.17
CA GLU A 94 7.60 -24.39 -9.95
C GLU A 94 8.35 -25.52 -9.23
N ASN A 95 8.44 -25.43 -7.89
CA ASN A 95 9.11 -26.45 -7.10
C ASN A 95 8.20 -27.62 -6.70
N MET A 96 6.87 -27.44 -6.78
CA MET A 96 5.89 -28.52 -6.66
C MET A 96 5.83 -29.37 -7.94
N THR A 97 6.05 -28.78 -9.11
CA THR A 97 6.01 -29.47 -10.41
C THR A 97 7.33 -30.16 -10.78
N ASN A 98 8.47 -29.66 -10.31
CA ASN A 98 9.77 -30.31 -10.54
C ASN A 98 10.00 -31.52 -9.60
N TYR A 99 9.94 -32.73 -10.17
CA TYR A 99 10.19 -33.98 -9.46
C TYR A 99 11.64 -34.15 -8.98
N SER A 100 12.60 -33.39 -9.51
CA SER A 100 13.97 -33.27 -9.00
C SER A 100 14.12 -31.95 -8.24
N ILE A 101 13.91 -31.96 -6.92
CA ILE A 101 14.30 -30.80 -6.11
C ILE A 101 15.80 -30.96 -5.85
N THR A 102 16.61 -30.54 -6.81
CA THR A 102 18.08 -30.56 -6.71
C THR A 102 18.61 -29.43 -5.82
N ASN A 103 17.79 -28.44 -5.47
CA ASN A 103 18.21 -27.27 -4.68
C ASN A 103 17.18 -26.83 -3.61
N ILE A 104 16.90 -27.67 -2.62
CA ILE A 104 16.06 -27.32 -1.45
C ILE A 104 16.60 -26.08 -0.72
N HIS A 105 17.93 -25.94 -0.59
CA HIS A 105 18.54 -24.81 0.10
C HIS A 105 18.27 -23.48 -0.60
N GLY A 106 18.31 -23.46 -1.94
CA GLY A 106 17.95 -22.31 -2.75
C GLY A 106 16.49 -21.94 -2.58
N LEU A 107 15.58 -22.92 -2.62
CA LEU A 107 14.15 -22.71 -2.39
C LEU A 107 13.88 -22.10 -1.00
N VAL A 108 14.45 -22.67 0.06
CA VAL A 108 14.27 -22.14 1.41
C VAL A 108 14.81 -20.73 1.54
N SER A 109 15.98 -20.45 1.00
CA SER A 109 16.58 -19.11 1.05
C SER A 109 15.72 -18.09 0.29
N GLN A 110 15.19 -18.45 -0.88
CA GLN A 110 14.31 -17.61 -1.67
C GLN A 110 12.95 -17.39 -0.99
N LEU A 111 12.35 -18.44 -0.40
CA LEU A 111 11.13 -18.33 0.39
C LEU A 111 11.33 -17.45 1.63
N ILE A 112 12.42 -17.64 2.37
CA ILE A 112 12.78 -16.79 3.52
C ILE A 112 12.88 -15.33 3.09
N ASN A 113 13.55 -15.04 1.97
CA ASN A 113 13.70 -13.67 1.50
C ASN A 113 12.35 -13.04 1.13
N LEU A 114 11.53 -13.72 0.32
CA LEU A 114 10.21 -13.22 -0.09
C LEU A 114 9.24 -13.07 1.09
N LEU A 115 9.30 -13.98 2.06
CA LEU A 115 8.46 -13.94 3.26
C LEU A 115 8.92 -12.85 4.23
N ASN A 116 10.23 -12.62 4.36
CA ASN A 116 10.77 -11.50 5.11
C ASN A 116 10.39 -10.16 4.47
N GLU A 117 10.40 -10.05 3.14
CA GLU A 117 9.90 -8.88 2.42
C GLU A 117 8.40 -8.64 2.72
N PHE A 118 7.56 -9.69 2.71
CA PHE A 118 6.15 -9.60 3.11
C PHE A 118 5.94 -9.16 4.57
N ILE A 119 6.74 -9.71 5.49
CA ILE A 119 6.66 -9.39 6.92
C ILE A 119 7.13 -7.96 7.17
N ASN A 120 8.22 -7.54 6.53
CA ASN A 120 8.76 -6.18 6.63
C ASN A 120 7.78 -5.15 6.08
N PHE A 121 7.14 -5.45 4.94
CA PHE A 121 6.04 -4.63 4.43
C PHE A 121 4.97 -4.40 5.50
N ASN A 122 4.47 -5.48 6.10
CA ASN A 122 3.43 -5.41 7.13
C ASN A 122 3.89 -4.67 8.39
N ARG A 123 5.21 -4.62 8.66
CA ARG A 123 5.78 -3.91 9.81
C ARG A 123 5.96 -2.41 9.55
N PHE A 124 6.50 -2.02 8.39
CA PHE A 124 6.88 -0.64 8.08
C PHE A 124 5.74 0.17 7.45
N GLN A 125 4.85 -0.44 6.67
CA GLN A 125 3.71 0.25 6.04
C GLN A 125 2.52 0.49 7.00
N LYS A 126 2.61 -0.08 8.21
CA LYS A 126 1.56 -0.15 9.25
C LYS A 126 1.03 1.21 9.70
N GLU A 127 1.85 2.26 9.65
CA GLU A 127 1.52 3.55 10.26
C GLU A 127 1.33 4.69 9.26
N PHE A 128 1.91 4.59 8.06
CA PHE A 128 1.92 5.69 7.09
C PHE A 128 0.95 5.48 5.92
N LEU A 129 1.03 4.34 5.21
CA LEU A 129 0.23 4.11 4.01
C LEU A 129 -1.07 3.34 4.29
N PHE A 130 -1.02 2.25 5.07
CA PHE A 130 -2.18 1.37 5.31
C PHE A 130 -2.51 1.24 6.79
N LYS A 131 -2.99 2.33 7.41
CA LYS A 131 -3.22 2.38 8.85
C LYS A 131 -4.25 1.33 9.30
N GLY A 132 -3.79 0.34 10.05
CA GLY A 132 -4.63 -0.69 10.66
C GLY A 132 -4.84 -1.96 9.84
N ILE A 133 -4.21 -2.10 8.66
CA ILE A 133 -4.29 -3.32 7.85
C ILE A 133 -3.86 -4.57 8.64
N THR A 134 -2.83 -4.44 9.48
CA THR A 134 -2.29 -5.55 10.30
C THR A 134 -3.24 -6.07 11.38
N HIS A 135 -4.27 -5.30 11.74
CA HIS A 135 -5.29 -5.74 12.69
C HIS A 135 -6.40 -6.55 12.02
N LYS A 136 -6.50 -6.46 10.68
CA LYS A 136 -7.49 -7.20 9.91
C LYS A 136 -7.23 -8.70 9.99
N GLU A 137 -8.32 -9.44 9.99
CA GLU A 137 -8.27 -10.89 10.11
C GLU A 137 -7.63 -11.53 8.86
N SER A 138 -7.88 -10.98 7.67
CA SER A 138 -7.26 -11.44 6.41
C SER A 138 -5.73 -11.37 6.48
N ALA A 139 -5.19 -10.25 6.97
CA ALA A 139 -3.75 -10.01 7.08
C ALA A 139 -3.10 -10.96 8.10
N LYS A 140 -3.79 -11.22 9.22
CA LYS A 140 -3.33 -12.20 10.22
C LYS A 140 -3.32 -13.61 9.64
N LYS A 141 -4.42 -14.05 9.02
CA LYS A 141 -4.53 -15.37 8.39
C LYS A 141 -3.49 -15.57 7.29
N LEU A 142 -3.31 -14.58 6.42
CA LEU A 142 -2.32 -14.62 5.35
C LEU A 142 -0.91 -14.76 5.93
N LYS A 143 -0.56 -13.93 6.92
CA LYS A 143 0.72 -14.01 7.62
C LYS A 143 0.94 -15.37 8.28
N ASP A 144 -0.08 -15.93 8.92
CA ASP A 144 0.01 -17.21 9.61
C ASP A 144 0.24 -18.36 8.63
N ILE A 145 -0.45 -18.37 7.48
CA ILE A 145 -0.24 -19.41 6.46
C ILE A 145 1.15 -19.28 5.82
N LEU A 146 1.55 -18.07 5.47
CA LEU A 146 2.89 -17.79 4.94
C LEU A 146 3.99 -18.22 5.92
N ARG A 147 3.76 -18.05 7.23
CA ARG A 147 4.65 -18.55 8.29
C ARG A 147 4.67 -20.07 8.36
N LYS A 148 3.52 -20.76 8.29
CA LYS A 148 3.45 -22.23 8.25
C LYS A 148 4.24 -22.79 7.05
N ILE A 149 4.10 -22.17 5.88
CA ILE A 149 4.86 -22.53 4.68
C ILE A 149 6.36 -22.42 4.95
N LEU A 150 6.81 -21.32 5.58
CA LEU A 150 8.22 -21.13 5.92
C LEU A 150 8.74 -22.19 6.88
N GLU A 151 8.07 -22.35 8.02
CA GLU A 151 8.46 -23.26 9.09
C GLU A 151 8.55 -24.69 8.54
N ARG A 152 7.56 -25.11 7.76
CA ARG A 152 7.54 -26.44 7.17
C ARG A 152 8.64 -26.66 6.15
N THR A 153 8.98 -25.63 5.37
CA THR A 153 10.06 -25.71 4.38
C THR A 153 11.45 -25.69 5.05
N ASP A 154 11.62 -24.96 6.15
CA ASP A 154 12.85 -25.00 6.98
C ASP A 154 13.04 -26.36 7.66
N GLU A 155 11.96 -26.96 8.17
CA GLU A 155 11.98 -28.34 8.70
C GLU A 155 12.41 -29.35 7.65
N PHE A 156 11.87 -29.23 6.42
CA PHE A 156 12.25 -30.12 5.33
C PHE A 156 13.74 -29.98 4.98
N ARG A 157 14.30 -28.76 4.99
CA ARG A 157 15.75 -28.55 4.84
C ARG A 157 16.55 -29.27 5.90
N LYS A 158 16.21 -29.09 7.18
CA LYS A 158 16.88 -29.77 8.31
C LYS A 158 16.84 -31.29 8.15
N GLN A 159 15.68 -31.83 7.77
CA GLN A 159 15.51 -33.27 7.52
C GLN A 159 16.41 -33.79 6.38
N ILE A 160 16.71 -32.97 5.37
CA ILE A 160 17.64 -33.35 4.30
C ILE A 160 19.09 -33.25 4.78
N ASP A 161 19.45 -32.19 5.50
CA ASP A 161 20.79 -32.00 6.06
C ASP A 161 21.18 -33.15 7.01
N ASP A 162 20.25 -33.61 7.82
CA ASP A 162 20.46 -34.71 8.76
C ASP A 162 20.54 -36.08 8.05
N ASN A 163 19.80 -36.28 6.96
CA ASN A 163 19.85 -37.51 6.17
C ASN A 163 21.14 -37.63 5.34
N ASN A 164 21.68 -36.51 4.84
CA ASN A 164 22.96 -36.48 4.12
C ASN A 164 24.16 -36.84 5.02
N LYS A 165 24.04 -36.65 6.34
CA LYS A 165 25.08 -37.03 7.31
C LYS A 165 25.02 -38.50 7.73
N ASN A 166 23.85 -39.15 7.59
CA ASN A 166 23.57 -40.47 8.19
C ASN A 166 23.21 -41.56 7.15
N GLU A 167 23.44 -41.33 5.85
CA GLU A 167 23.18 -42.28 4.73
C GLU A 167 21.81 -42.99 4.79
N SER A 168 20.74 -42.26 5.14
CA SER A 168 19.38 -42.83 5.22
C SER A 168 18.55 -42.53 3.94
N PRO A 169 17.87 -43.51 3.33
CA PRO A 169 17.17 -43.36 2.04
C PRO A 169 15.83 -42.60 2.12
N ASN A 170 15.52 -41.91 3.22
CA ASN A 170 14.17 -41.43 3.51
C ASN A 170 13.79 -40.07 2.89
N ILE A 171 14.68 -39.47 2.09
CA ILE A 171 14.48 -38.14 1.46
C ILE A 171 13.19 -38.08 0.64
N LYS A 172 12.84 -39.16 -0.08
CA LYS A 172 11.60 -39.25 -0.87
C LYS A 172 10.35 -39.12 0.01
N LEU A 173 10.33 -39.75 1.20
CA LEU A 173 9.20 -39.69 2.11
C LEU A 173 9.04 -38.29 2.72
N HIS A 174 10.15 -37.67 3.15
CA HIS A 174 10.16 -36.29 3.66
C HIS A 174 9.67 -35.30 2.60
N LYS A 175 10.06 -35.51 1.33
CA LYS A 175 9.60 -34.71 0.20
C LYS A 175 8.09 -34.83 -0.04
N ILE A 176 7.55 -36.06 -0.05
CA ILE A 176 6.10 -36.27 -0.23
C ILE A 176 5.31 -35.61 0.90
N LYS A 177 5.79 -35.73 2.15
CA LYS A 177 5.17 -35.06 3.30
C LYS A 177 5.18 -33.55 3.12
N TRP A 178 6.34 -32.95 2.83
CA TRP A 178 6.43 -31.51 2.57
C TRP A 178 5.47 -31.06 1.47
N HIS A 179 5.45 -31.75 0.33
CA HIS A 179 4.55 -31.41 -0.78
C HIS A 179 3.08 -31.44 -0.37
N ASN A 180 2.65 -32.45 0.39
CA ASN A 180 1.27 -32.56 0.87
C ASN A 180 0.91 -31.45 1.86
N ASP A 181 1.83 -31.12 2.77
CA ASP A 181 1.62 -30.07 3.78
C ASP A 181 1.52 -28.69 3.11
N ILE A 182 2.43 -28.36 2.18
CA ILE A 182 2.38 -27.12 1.40
C ILE A 182 1.11 -27.05 0.56
N LYS A 183 0.71 -28.15 -0.11
CA LYS A 183 -0.54 -28.22 -0.84
C LYS A 183 -1.75 -27.92 0.05
N SER A 184 -1.77 -28.44 1.26
CA SER A 184 -2.84 -28.16 2.23
C SER A 184 -2.88 -26.68 2.62
N TYR A 185 -1.73 -26.05 2.84
CA TYR A 185 -1.66 -24.63 3.18
C TYR A 185 -2.09 -23.72 2.02
N LEU A 186 -1.70 -24.05 0.79
CA LEU A 186 -2.16 -23.33 -0.40
C LEU A 186 -3.66 -23.48 -0.62
N LYS A 187 -4.21 -24.69 -0.39
CA LYS A 187 -5.66 -24.93 -0.46
C LYS A 187 -6.41 -24.09 0.58
N GLU A 188 -5.85 -23.95 1.78
CA GLU A 188 -6.41 -23.08 2.82
C GLU A 188 -6.42 -21.60 2.40
N LEU A 189 -5.40 -21.13 1.67
CA LEU A 189 -5.37 -19.76 1.12
C LEU A 189 -6.47 -19.52 0.08
N ASP A 190 -6.70 -20.50 -0.79
CA ASP A 190 -7.63 -20.42 -1.92
C ASP A 190 -9.09 -20.60 -1.46
N GLU A 191 -9.40 -21.67 -0.73
CA GLU A 191 -10.78 -21.98 -0.28
C GLU A 191 -11.38 -20.91 0.62
N LYS A 192 -10.53 -20.24 1.40
CA LYS A 192 -10.95 -19.18 2.31
C LYS A 192 -10.87 -17.79 1.68
N ASN A 193 -10.51 -17.67 0.39
CA ASN A 193 -10.31 -16.40 -0.34
C ASN A 193 -9.40 -15.41 0.40
N ILE A 194 -8.46 -15.89 1.23
CA ILE A 194 -7.70 -15.05 2.17
C ILE A 194 -6.86 -14.02 1.42
N THR A 195 -6.23 -14.44 0.32
CA THR A 195 -5.43 -13.57 -0.54
C THR A 195 -6.30 -12.48 -1.18
N TYR A 196 -7.48 -12.86 -1.66
CA TYR A 196 -8.43 -11.95 -2.30
C TYR A 196 -8.96 -10.91 -1.29
N ASP A 197 -9.37 -11.36 -0.11
CA ASP A 197 -9.86 -10.50 0.96
C ASP A 197 -8.80 -9.49 1.43
N TYR A 198 -7.56 -9.95 1.60
CA TYR A 198 -6.44 -9.07 1.96
C TYR A 198 -6.18 -7.99 0.90
N LEU A 199 -6.17 -8.37 -0.38
CA LEU A 199 -5.95 -7.42 -1.48
C LEU A 199 -7.11 -6.42 -1.62
N ASN A 200 -8.36 -6.86 -1.42
CA ASN A 200 -9.52 -5.98 -1.41
C ASN A 200 -9.49 -5.01 -0.23
N GLU A 201 -9.07 -5.46 0.94
CA GLU A 201 -8.90 -4.58 2.09
C GLU A 201 -7.82 -3.53 1.82
N LEU A 202 -6.67 -3.89 1.23
CA LEU A 202 -5.67 -2.91 0.78
C LEU A 202 -6.24 -1.94 -0.26
N LYS A 203 -7.02 -2.43 -1.23
CA LYS A 203 -7.68 -1.61 -2.24
C LYS A 203 -8.65 -0.60 -1.63
N SER A 204 -9.36 -0.95 -0.56
CA SER A 204 -10.26 -0.02 0.15
C SER A 204 -9.53 1.21 0.71
N PHE A 205 -8.22 1.11 1.01
CA PHE A 205 -7.41 2.26 1.43
C PHE A 205 -7.08 3.22 0.27
N LEU A 206 -7.23 2.80 -0.98
CA LEU A 206 -7.10 3.69 -2.14
C LEU A 206 -8.30 4.62 -2.28
N GLU A 207 -9.48 4.13 -1.88
CA GLU A 207 -10.75 4.86 -1.93
C GLU A 207 -10.94 5.81 -0.73
N VAL A 208 -10.18 5.58 0.35
CA VAL A 208 -10.16 6.44 1.54
C VAL A 208 -9.02 7.45 1.41
N PRO A 209 -9.29 8.74 1.17
CA PRO A 209 -8.24 9.72 0.95
C PRO A 209 -7.40 9.95 2.21
#